data_AF-A0A958SMR4-F1
#
_entry.id   AF-A0A958SMR4-F1
#
_cell.length_a   1.000
_cell.length_b   1.000
_cell.length_c   1.000
_cell.angle_alpha   90.00
_cell.angle_beta   90.00
_cell.angle_gamma   90.00
#
_symmetry.space_group_name_H-M   'P 1'
#
loop_
_entity.id
_entity.type
_entity.pdbx_description
1 polymer ?
#
loop_
_entity_poly.entity_id
_entity_poly.type
_entity_poly.pdbx_seq_one_letter_code
_entity_poly.pdbx_strand_id
1 'polypeptide(L)'
;MKLFFKIMVVLIGFQSFSQVDGVGINTTNPQSTLDINGNVSFKVVTLNGGPGGSATQITNGFYINLVPSSGNLEFILPDAASFPGRTYILRNITDAFTAQIYSFGGQFFPGDSRVATSAPINMTPDTAGDGGDVTKTLIFISDGTNWTYGTLGF
;
A
#
# COMPACT_ATOMS: atom_id res chain seq x y z
N MET A 1 -47.57 27.83 21.04
CA MET A 1 -46.37 28.35 20.35
C MET A 1 -45.05 27.96 21.05
N LYS A 2 -44.87 28.23 22.35
CA LYS A 2 -43.61 27.94 23.08
C LYS A 2 -43.22 26.45 23.17
N LEU A 3 -44.19 25.53 23.20
CA LEU A 3 -43.93 24.09 23.25
C LEU A 3 -43.47 23.55 21.88
N PHE A 4 -44.08 24.02 20.80
CA PHE A 4 -43.74 23.61 19.43
C PHE A 4 -42.32 24.05 19.04
N PHE A 5 -41.91 25.26 19.46
CA PHE A 5 -40.55 25.74 19.26
C PHE A 5 -39.51 24.90 20.02
N LYS A 6 -39.81 24.48 21.26
CA LYS A 6 -38.94 23.59 22.03
C LYS A 6 -38.82 22.21 21.40
N ILE A 7 -39.91 21.64 20.90
CA ILE A 7 -39.90 20.35 20.18
C ILE A 7 -39.06 20.46 18.90
N MET A 8 -39.18 21.56 18.16
CA MET A 8 -38.39 21.79 16.94
C MET A 8 -36.89 21.92 17.22
N VAL A 9 -36.51 22.65 18.28
CA VAL A 9 -35.10 22.80 18.71
C VAL A 9 -34.52 21.46 19.17
N VAL A 10 -35.31 20.63 19.85
CA VAL A 10 -34.89 19.28 20.26
C VAL A 10 -34.73 18.35 19.05
N LEU A 11 -35.65 18.37 18.08
CA LEU A 11 -35.54 17.56 16.86
C LEU A 11 -34.34 17.96 15.97
N ILE A 12 -33.98 19.24 15.91
CA ILE A 12 -32.80 19.72 15.15
C ILE A 12 -31.50 19.35 15.89
N GLY A 13 -31.48 19.42 17.22
CA GLY A 13 -30.32 19.02 18.03
C GLY A 13 -29.98 17.52 17.99
N PHE A 14 -30.96 16.65 17.67
CA PHE A 14 -30.73 15.22 17.44
C PHE A 14 -30.14 14.90 16.05
N GLN A 15 -30.12 15.85 15.12
CA GLN A 15 -29.57 15.68 13.76
C GLN A 15 -28.12 16.17 13.63
N SER A 16 -27.53 16.73 14.70
CA SER A 16 -26.22 17.41 14.65
C SER A 16 -25.00 16.52 15.00
N PHE A 17 -25.19 15.22 15.24
CA PHE A 17 -24.11 14.31 15.66
C PHE A 17 -24.05 12.99 14.87
N SER A 18 -24.74 12.88 13.73
CA SER A 18 -24.45 11.77 12.81
C SER A 18 -23.13 12.05 12.10
N GLN A 19 -22.10 11.26 12.40
CA GLN A 19 -20.99 10.99 11.51
C GLN A 19 -21.56 10.37 10.23
N VAL A 20 -22.10 11.21 9.36
CA VAL A 20 -22.44 10.88 7.97
C VAL A 20 -21.12 11.00 7.27
N ASP A 21 -20.27 9.99 7.43
CA ASP A 21 -19.23 9.61 6.49
C ASP A 21 -18.00 8.93 7.21
N GLY A 22 -18.01 7.59 7.35
CA GLY A 22 -16.92 6.72 7.90
C GLY A 22 -15.75 6.33 6.95
N VAL A 23 -14.97 5.27 7.20
CA VAL A 23 -13.90 4.73 6.30
C VAL A 23 -14.25 3.26 6.02
N GLY A 24 -14.19 2.74 4.79
CA GLY A 24 -14.78 1.42 4.51
C GLY A 24 -14.18 0.62 3.36
N ILE A 25 -14.38 -0.72 3.45
CA ILE A 25 -14.29 -1.64 2.30
C ILE A 25 -15.44 -2.68 2.31
N ASN A 26 -15.99 -2.89 1.09
CA ASN A 26 -17.25 -3.52 0.63
C ASN A 26 -18.53 -2.65 0.70
N THR A 27 -18.46 -1.34 0.41
CA THR A 27 -19.51 -0.33 0.72
C THR A 27 -19.84 0.66 -0.41
N THR A 28 -21.11 0.91 -0.73
CA THR A 28 -21.59 1.88 -1.77
C THR A 28 -21.71 3.33 -1.31
N ASN A 29 -21.22 3.63 -0.11
CA ASN A 29 -21.03 4.98 0.40
C ASN A 29 -19.69 4.95 1.17
N PRO A 30 -18.54 5.22 0.53
CA PRO A 30 -17.25 5.38 1.20
C PRO A 30 -16.95 6.87 1.42
N GLN A 31 -16.30 7.13 2.53
CA GLN A 31 -16.77 8.23 3.35
C GLN A 31 -15.58 8.88 4.12
N SER A 32 -14.37 8.52 3.71
CA SER A 32 -13.23 8.30 4.60
C SER A 32 -12.88 9.48 5.50
N THR A 33 -13.22 9.39 6.79
CA THR A 33 -12.46 10.08 7.85
C THR A 33 -11.98 9.08 8.90
N LEU A 34 -10.66 8.88 8.97
CA LEU A 34 -9.98 8.11 10.01
C LEU A 34 -9.09 9.06 10.80
N ASP A 35 -9.50 9.43 12.01
CA ASP A 35 -8.65 10.13 12.96
C ASP A 35 -8.26 9.17 14.09
N ILE A 36 -6.96 9.08 14.35
CA ILE A 36 -6.39 8.21 15.39
C ILE A 36 -5.51 9.09 16.27
N ASN A 37 -6.04 9.45 17.45
CA ASN A 37 -5.28 10.11 18.51
C ASN A 37 -4.40 9.09 19.27
N GLY A 38 -3.50 8.44 18.53
CA GLY A 38 -2.67 7.33 19.01
C GLY A 38 -1.77 6.77 17.90
N ASN A 39 -1.25 5.56 18.10
CA ASN A 39 -0.42 4.89 17.08
C ASN A 39 -1.26 3.99 16.17
N VAL A 40 -0.92 3.97 14.89
CA VAL A 40 -1.40 2.96 13.93
C VAL A 40 -0.35 1.87 13.80
N SER A 41 -0.72 0.63 14.17
CA SER A 41 0.14 -0.53 14.00
C SER A 41 -0.41 -1.43 12.91
N PHE A 42 0.43 -1.75 11.93
CA PHE A 42 0.10 -2.69 10.86
C PHE A 42 0.77 -4.03 11.14
N LYS A 43 0.11 -5.12 10.70
CA LYS A 43 0.76 -6.43 10.68
C LYS A 43 1.97 -6.37 9.73
N VAL A 44 3.15 -6.72 10.26
CA VAL A 44 4.33 -6.98 9.45
C VAL A 44 4.23 -8.40 8.90
N VAL A 45 4.30 -8.51 7.58
CA VAL A 45 4.33 -9.79 6.87
C VAL A 45 5.77 -10.05 6.40
N THR A 46 6.20 -11.30 6.36
CA THR A 46 7.48 -11.69 5.75
C THR A 46 7.23 -12.73 4.68
N LEU A 47 7.77 -12.51 3.49
CA LEU A 47 7.60 -13.38 2.32
C LEU A 47 8.97 -13.79 1.80
N ASN A 48 9.12 -15.08 1.49
CA ASN A 48 10.28 -15.59 0.75
C ASN A 48 10.05 -15.41 -0.74
N GLY A 49 11.12 -15.12 -1.50
CA GLY A 49 11.02 -14.97 -2.96
C GLY A 49 10.62 -16.28 -3.65
N GLY A 50 10.03 -16.15 -4.83
CA GLY A 50 9.70 -17.25 -5.72
C GLY A 50 10.74 -17.37 -6.85
N PRO A 51 10.82 -18.54 -7.51
CA PRO A 51 11.73 -18.73 -8.62
C PRO A 51 11.22 -18.06 -9.91
N GLY A 52 12.11 -17.96 -10.90
CA GLY A 52 11.82 -17.42 -12.22
C GLY A 52 10.55 -17.98 -12.85
N GLY A 53 9.57 -17.12 -13.16
CA GLY A 53 8.30 -17.51 -13.76
C GLY A 53 7.27 -18.09 -12.77
N SER A 54 7.59 -18.13 -11.48
CA SER A 54 6.70 -18.54 -10.40
C SER A 54 6.92 -17.67 -9.15
N ALA A 55 6.89 -16.35 -9.34
CA ALA A 55 7.04 -15.35 -8.31
C ALA A 55 6.09 -15.53 -7.11
N THR A 56 6.55 -15.21 -5.92
CA THR A 56 5.72 -15.22 -4.71
C THR A 56 4.68 -14.10 -4.76
N GLN A 57 3.40 -14.45 -4.70
CA GLN A 57 2.33 -13.47 -4.75
C GLN A 57 2.24 -12.64 -3.46
N ILE A 58 2.13 -11.33 -3.63
CA ILE A 58 1.88 -10.37 -2.55
C ILE A 58 0.36 -10.15 -2.47
N THR A 59 -0.33 -10.85 -1.58
CA THR A 59 -1.80 -10.82 -1.52
C THR A 59 -2.36 -9.94 -0.40
N ASN A 60 -1.64 -9.83 0.72
CA ASN A 60 -2.10 -9.11 1.91
C ASN A 60 -0.91 -8.55 2.71
N GLY A 61 -1.18 -7.52 3.50
CA GLY A 61 -0.21 -6.79 4.32
C GLY A 61 -0.09 -5.34 3.88
N PHE A 62 0.31 -4.48 4.82
CA PHE A 62 0.67 -3.10 4.54
C PHE A 62 2.19 -2.95 4.52
N TYR A 63 2.88 -3.45 5.55
CA TYR A 63 4.34 -3.51 5.59
C TYR A 63 4.82 -4.94 5.41
N ILE A 64 5.68 -5.18 4.42
CA ILE A 64 6.09 -6.52 4.00
C ILE A 64 7.61 -6.59 3.86
N ASN A 65 8.21 -7.45 4.66
CA ASN A 65 9.60 -7.87 4.51
C ASN A 65 9.72 -8.89 3.39
N LEU A 66 10.61 -8.63 2.46
CA LEU A 66 10.96 -9.51 1.36
C LEU A 66 12.30 -10.18 1.65
N VAL A 67 12.31 -11.50 1.51
CA VAL A 67 13.49 -12.35 1.72
C VAL A 67 13.82 -13.05 0.40
N PRO A 68 14.42 -12.35 -0.57
CA PRO A 68 14.97 -13.00 -1.75
C PRO A 68 16.14 -13.92 -1.37
N SER A 69 16.32 -15.00 -2.12
CA SER A 69 17.44 -15.93 -1.95
C SER A 69 17.93 -16.42 -3.32
N SER A 70 19.06 -17.13 -3.35
CA SER A 70 19.60 -17.66 -4.62
C SER A 70 18.55 -18.47 -5.38
N GLY A 71 18.29 -18.08 -6.63
CA GLY A 71 17.28 -18.70 -7.49
C GLY A 71 15.82 -18.34 -7.17
N ASN A 72 15.56 -17.61 -6.10
CA ASN A 72 14.23 -17.25 -5.59
C ASN A 72 14.16 -15.74 -5.30
N LEU A 73 14.11 -14.94 -6.35
CA LEU A 73 14.23 -13.47 -6.29
C LEU A 73 12.88 -12.75 -6.48
N GLU A 74 11.88 -13.45 -7.02
CA GLU A 74 10.72 -12.81 -7.62
C GLU A 74 9.54 -12.72 -6.66
N PHE A 75 8.89 -11.56 -6.67
CA PHE A 75 7.63 -11.29 -6.00
C PHE A 75 6.67 -10.62 -6.99
N ILE A 76 5.38 -10.82 -6.83
CA ILE A 76 4.39 -10.30 -7.77
C ILE A 76 3.22 -9.63 -7.05
N LEU A 77 3.00 -8.35 -7.37
CA LEU A 77 1.84 -7.58 -6.95
C LEU A 77 0.58 -8.08 -7.67
N PRO A 78 -0.61 -7.92 -7.06
CA PRO A 78 -1.85 -8.21 -7.75
C PRO A 78 -2.04 -7.25 -8.93
N ASP A 79 -3.00 -7.55 -9.82
CA ASP A 79 -3.40 -6.61 -10.85
C ASP A 79 -3.88 -5.30 -10.22
N ALA A 80 -3.23 -4.18 -10.57
CA ALA A 80 -3.53 -2.87 -10.04
C ALA A 80 -5.00 -2.49 -10.23
N ALA A 81 -5.57 -2.84 -11.40
CA ALA A 81 -6.96 -2.51 -11.75
C ALA A 81 -7.99 -3.19 -10.85
N SER A 82 -7.65 -4.36 -10.29
CA SER A 82 -8.52 -5.11 -9.38
C SER A 82 -8.53 -4.54 -7.96
N PHE A 83 -7.54 -3.71 -7.59
CA PHE A 83 -7.40 -3.17 -6.24
C PHE A 83 -7.00 -1.68 -6.21
N PRO A 84 -7.86 -0.77 -6.70
CA PRO A 84 -7.60 0.67 -6.65
C PRO A 84 -7.32 1.16 -5.22
N GLY A 85 -6.32 2.03 -5.07
CA GLY A 85 -5.92 2.61 -3.78
C GLY A 85 -5.17 1.66 -2.84
N ARG A 86 -4.89 0.43 -3.27
CA ARG A 86 -4.12 -0.52 -2.45
C ARG A 86 -2.68 -0.05 -2.30
N THR A 87 -2.21 -0.04 -1.06
CA THR A 87 -0.86 0.42 -0.69
C THR A 87 -0.06 -0.68 -0.04
N TYR A 88 1.21 -0.79 -0.45
CA TYR A 88 2.20 -1.67 0.14
C TYR A 88 3.49 -0.88 0.42
N ILE A 89 4.09 -1.13 1.58
CA ILE A 89 5.49 -0.81 1.87
C ILE A 89 6.23 -2.14 1.80
N LEU A 90 7.11 -2.26 0.81
CA LEU A 90 7.96 -3.43 0.63
C LEU A 90 9.37 -3.08 1.08
N ARG A 91 10.00 -3.98 1.83
CA ARG A 91 11.40 -3.85 2.24
C ARG A 91 12.17 -5.11 1.89
N ASN A 92 13.22 -4.99 1.08
CA ASN A 92 14.22 -6.04 0.96
C ASN A 92 15.06 -6.05 2.24
N ILE A 93 14.85 -7.05 3.10
CA ILE A 93 15.57 -7.16 4.38
C ILE A 93 16.89 -7.92 4.25
N THR A 94 17.23 -8.40 3.06
CA THR A 94 18.47 -9.14 2.83
C THR A 94 19.56 -8.23 2.27
N ASP A 95 20.80 -8.56 2.57
CA ASP A 95 21.98 -7.83 2.12
C ASP A 95 22.74 -8.55 1.00
N ALA A 96 22.20 -9.66 0.51
CA ALA A 96 22.87 -10.50 -0.48
C ALA A 96 22.13 -10.59 -1.83
N PHE A 97 20.80 -10.43 -1.85
CA PHE A 97 20.00 -10.73 -3.03
C PHE A 97 19.03 -9.60 -3.35
N THR A 98 18.88 -9.29 -4.64
CA THR A 98 17.90 -8.33 -5.15
C THR A 98 16.50 -8.94 -5.09
N ALA A 99 15.54 -8.21 -4.54
CA ALA A 99 14.12 -8.55 -4.70
C ALA A 99 13.61 -7.95 -6.01
N GLN A 100 12.93 -8.77 -6.82
CA GLN A 100 12.40 -8.37 -8.13
C GLN A 100 10.89 -8.32 -8.07
N ILE A 101 10.32 -7.13 -8.29
CA ILE A 101 8.89 -6.90 -8.17
C ILE A 101 8.24 -6.87 -9.56
N TYR A 102 7.32 -7.79 -9.76
CA TYR A 102 6.46 -7.89 -10.93
C TYR A 102 5.03 -7.47 -10.57
N SER A 103 4.14 -7.41 -11.56
CA SER A 103 2.71 -7.27 -11.37
C SER A 103 1.94 -8.22 -12.28
N PHE A 104 0.81 -8.77 -11.81
CA PHE A 104 -0.11 -9.50 -12.68
C PHE A 104 -0.77 -8.61 -13.75
N GLY A 105 -0.81 -7.30 -13.51
CA GLY A 105 -1.41 -6.32 -14.42
C GLY A 105 -1.07 -4.88 -14.04
N GLY A 106 -1.15 -3.97 -15.01
CA GLY A 106 -0.71 -2.59 -14.87
C GLY A 106 0.79 -2.39 -15.05
N GLN A 107 1.19 -1.17 -15.38
CA GLN A 107 2.59 -0.76 -15.52
C GLN A 107 3.12 -0.16 -14.21
N PHE A 108 4.44 -0.01 -14.09
CA PHE A 108 5.07 0.68 -12.97
C PHE A 108 5.45 2.11 -13.34
N PHE A 109 5.00 3.09 -12.58
CA PHE A 109 5.42 4.50 -12.73
C PHE A 109 6.17 4.93 -11.47
N PRO A 110 7.42 5.41 -11.58
CA PRO A 110 8.07 6.01 -10.44
C PRO A 110 7.37 7.34 -10.10
N GLY A 111 7.34 7.70 -8.81
CA GLY A 111 6.60 8.85 -8.31
C GLY A 111 7.05 10.21 -8.85
N ASP A 112 8.21 10.26 -9.51
CA ASP A 112 8.80 11.45 -10.13
C ASP A 112 8.71 11.44 -11.67
N SER A 113 8.08 10.43 -12.28
CA SER A 113 8.07 10.24 -13.73
C SER A 113 6.70 9.87 -14.28
N ARG A 114 6.38 10.42 -15.45
CA ARG A 114 5.22 10.04 -16.26
C ARG A 114 5.48 8.86 -17.19
N VAL A 115 6.71 8.32 -17.21
CA VAL A 115 7.13 7.23 -18.10
C VAL A 115 7.19 5.95 -17.29
N ALA A 116 6.58 4.89 -17.82
CA ALA A 116 6.58 3.60 -17.17
C ALA A 116 7.99 2.97 -17.14
N THR A 117 8.35 2.39 -16.01
CA THR A 117 9.51 1.51 -15.86
C THR A 117 9.12 0.10 -16.31
N SER A 118 9.97 -0.55 -17.11
CA SER A 118 9.79 -1.97 -17.45
C SER A 118 9.94 -2.82 -16.20
N ALA A 119 9.02 -3.77 -16.00
CA ALA A 119 9.19 -4.79 -14.97
C ALA A 119 10.44 -5.65 -15.24
N PRO A 120 11.09 -6.19 -14.18
CA PRO A 120 10.78 -5.98 -12.77
C PRO A 120 11.31 -4.66 -12.21
N ILE A 121 10.70 -4.18 -11.12
CA ILE A 121 11.34 -3.19 -10.25
C ILE A 121 12.32 -3.91 -9.34
N ASN A 122 13.59 -3.51 -9.41
CA ASN A 122 14.66 -4.10 -8.61
C ASN A 122 14.83 -3.34 -7.30
N MET A 123 14.80 -4.07 -6.18
CA MET A 123 15.10 -3.56 -4.84
C MET A 123 16.46 -4.08 -4.40
N THR A 124 17.48 -3.24 -4.53
CA THR A 124 18.89 -3.60 -4.43
C THR A 124 19.28 -3.99 -2.98
N PRO A 125 20.07 -5.06 -2.78
CA PRO A 125 20.60 -5.41 -1.47
C PRO A 125 21.76 -4.48 -1.04
N ASP A 126 22.14 -4.53 0.23
CA ASP A 126 23.28 -3.77 0.78
C ASP A 126 24.52 -4.67 0.75
N THR A 127 24.92 -5.08 -0.44
CA THR A 127 26.08 -5.98 -0.59
C THR A 127 27.39 -5.33 -0.18
N ALA A 128 27.45 -3.99 -0.21
CA ALA A 128 28.63 -3.22 0.17
C ALA A 128 28.73 -2.99 1.69
N GLY A 129 27.63 -3.12 2.42
CA GLY A 129 27.57 -2.84 3.86
C GLY A 129 27.78 -1.36 4.19
N ASP A 130 27.42 -0.46 3.27
CA ASP A 130 27.69 0.98 3.34
C ASP A 130 26.49 1.81 3.82
N GLY A 131 25.42 1.15 4.27
CA GLY A 131 24.21 1.81 4.76
C GLY A 131 23.00 1.63 3.85
N GLY A 132 23.15 0.89 2.74
CA GLY A 132 22.08 0.41 1.90
C GLY A 132 21.83 1.22 0.63
N ASP A 133 20.78 0.83 -0.09
CA ASP A 133 20.37 1.45 -1.34
C ASP A 133 19.00 2.12 -1.17
N VAL A 134 18.76 3.23 -1.89
CA VAL A 134 17.48 3.96 -1.83
C VAL A 134 16.27 3.09 -2.21
N THR A 135 16.48 2.02 -2.98
CA THR A 135 15.46 1.05 -3.39
C THR A 135 15.24 -0.08 -2.39
N LYS A 136 15.99 -0.12 -1.27
CA LYS A 136 15.80 -1.12 -0.20
C LYS A 136 14.38 -1.15 0.34
N THR A 137 13.74 0.01 0.43
CA THR A 137 12.35 0.14 0.86
C THR A 137 11.59 1.02 -0.12
N LEU A 138 10.55 0.47 -0.72
CA LEU A 138 9.70 1.17 -1.67
C LEU A 138 8.24 1.10 -1.22
N ILE A 139 7.52 2.20 -1.42
CA ILE A 139 6.06 2.23 -1.33
C ILE A 139 5.48 2.02 -2.73
N PHE A 140 4.43 1.21 -2.82
CA PHE A 140 3.66 0.96 -4.04
C PHE A 140 2.20 1.29 -3.76
N ILE A 141 1.57 2.03 -4.67
CA ILE A 141 0.17 2.47 -4.57
C ILE A 141 -0.50 2.19 -5.92
N SER A 142 -1.60 1.43 -5.90
CA SER A 142 -2.43 1.26 -7.10
C SER A 142 -3.25 2.52 -7.34
N ASP A 143 -3.16 3.08 -8.55
CA ASP A 143 -4.04 4.18 -8.99
C ASP A 143 -5.38 3.68 -9.57
N GLY A 144 -5.61 2.36 -9.55
CA GLY A 144 -6.76 1.70 -10.17
C GLY A 144 -6.53 1.27 -11.63
N THR A 145 -5.32 1.40 -12.16
CA THR A 145 -4.91 0.86 -13.47
C THR A 145 -3.45 0.42 -13.49
N ASN A 146 -2.57 1.17 -12.83
CA ASN A 146 -1.14 0.98 -12.75
C ASN A 146 -0.65 1.04 -11.29
N TRP A 147 0.62 0.72 -11.09
CA TRP A 147 1.31 0.88 -9.82
C TRP A 147 2.21 2.11 -9.85
N THR A 148 1.94 3.10 -9.00
CA THR A 148 2.90 4.17 -8.71
C THR A 148 3.79 3.74 -7.56
N TYR A 149 5.10 3.98 -7.66
CA TYR A 149 6.04 3.60 -6.61
C TYR A 149 7.07 4.69 -6.29
N GLY A 150 7.63 4.66 -5.08
CA GLY A 150 8.63 5.63 -4.67
C GLY A 150 9.42 5.18 -3.45
N THR A 151 10.46 5.94 -3.09
CA THR A 151 11.29 5.71 -1.90
C THR A 151 10.61 6.27 -0.65
N LEU A 152 10.91 5.69 0.52
CA LEU A 152 10.50 6.27 1.80
C LEU A 152 11.61 7.19 2.34
N GLY A 153 11.28 8.46 2.58
CA GLY A 153 12.22 9.50 2.99
C GLY A 153 12.54 10.46 1.85
N PHE A 154 12.73 11.74 2.19
CA PHE A 154 13.11 12.83 1.27
C PHE A 154 14.61 13.11 1.38
#